data_AF-A0A0D1YPM3-F1
#
_entry.id   AF-A0A0D1YPM3-F1
#
_cell.length_a   1.000
_cell.length_b   1.000
_cell.length_c   1.000
_cell.angle_alpha   90.00
_cell.angle_beta   90.00
_cell.angle_gamma   90.00
#
_symmetry.space_group_name_H-M   'P 1'
#
loop_
_entity.id
_entity.type
_entity.pdbx_description
1 polymer ?
#
loop_
_entity_poly.entity_id
_entity_poly.type
_entity_poly.pdbx_seq_one_letter_code
_entity_poly.pdbx_strand_id
1 'polypeptide(L)'
;MSNHTSNPQFQDGLDPLEESQIDGAIRDVRRISDNTSTELSWEQRILIGRAAIRTFEATGYMRLPNHRADRIFVVSSLQRLAYHEADGNSVIDIAQWCMEQWLSLLQRSSEDSDALRGAGQAWLARTQTALARIHRTEGSSSSGSSGRPHSMSERVSYSTAEEARDAERAIMEADARAHTADYVEARGTLIPAVDYFVRAVELADRDGGLTGELLSEAAETNMSLGNVEYSQNQEQYFTRAIRYLRRASQIQGFRLSPYLQSYLDDYGRLID
;
A
#
# COMPACT_ATOMS: atom_id res chain seq x y z
N MET A 1 -14.18 -61.28 5.84
CA MET A 1 -13.69 -60.27 4.87
C MET A 1 -14.46 -59.00 5.16
N SER A 2 -13.88 -58.15 5.99
CA SER A 2 -14.51 -56.89 6.41
C SER A 2 -14.10 -55.80 5.41
N ASN A 3 -15.05 -55.35 4.60
CA ASN A 3 -14.85 -54.24 3.69
C ASN A 3 -14.66 -52.95 4.50
N HIS A 4 -13.41 -52.52 4.65
CA HIS A 4 -13.10 -51.13 4.96
C HIS A 4 -13.38 -50.30 3.71
N THR A 5 -14.59 -49.76 3.62
CA THR A 5 -14.88 -48.60 2.77
C THR A 5 -14.04 -47.45 3.29
N SER A 6 -12.93 -47.20 2.60
CA SER A 6 -12.11 -46.01 2.76
C SER A 6 -12.99 -44.80 2.50
N ASN A 7 -13.30 -44.06 3.56
CA ASN A 7 -13.94 -42.76 3.46
C ASN A 7 -13.00 -41.85 2.64
N PRO A 8 -13.45 -41.16 1.57
CA PRO A 8 -12.60 -40.21 0.88
C PRO A 8 -12.20 -39.14 1.90
N GLN A 9 -10.90 -39.04 2.18
CA GLN A 9 -10.37 -37.98 3.02
C GLN A 9 -10.59 -36.65 2.28
N PHE A 10 -11.60 -35.90 2.71
CA PHE A 10 -11.83 -34.52 2.29
C PHE A 10 -10.60 -33.69 2.70
N GLN A 11 -9.96 -33.02 1.74
CA GLN A 11 -8.63 -32.41 1.91
C GLN A 11 -8.56 -31.37 3.04
N ASP A 12 -9.70 -30.80 3.45
CA ASP A 12 -9.79 -29.86 4.58
C ASP A 12 -11.04 -30.08 5.47
N GLY A 13 -11.70 -31.24 5.38
CA GLY A 13 -12.90 -31.55 6.17
C GLY A 13 -14.19 -30.84 5.76
N LEU A 14 -14.23 -30.24 4.57
CA LEU A 14 -15.40 -29.60 3.96
C LEU A 14 -16.35 -30.62 3.31
N ASP A 15 -17.66 -30.35 3.36
CA ASP A 15 -18.65 -31.05 2.54
C ASP A 15 -18.53 -30.59 1.06
N PRO A 16 -18.75 -31.47 0.06
CA PRO A 16 -18.86 -31.09 -1.35
C PRO A 16 -19.71 -29.84 -1.64
N LEU A 17 -20.77 -29.59 -0.86
CA LEU A 17 -21.59 -28.39 -1.02
C LEU A 17 -20.82 -27.12 -0.63
N GLU A 18 -20.06 -27.15 0.47
CA GLU A 18 -19.26 -26.02 0.93
C GLU A 18 -18.12 -25.72 -0.05
N GLU A 19 -17.48 -26.77 -0.57
CA GLU A 19 -16.44 -26.66 -1.60
C GLU A 19 -16.99 -25.97 -2.87
N SER A 20 -18.16 -26.42 -3.35
CA SER A 20 -18.81 -25.78 -4.50
C SER A 20 -19.20 -24.31 -4.24
N GLN A 21 -19.57 -23.96 -3.00
CA GLN A 21 -19.88 -22.58 -2.62
C GLN A 21 -18.64 -21.70 -2.61
N ILE A 22 -17.53 -22.20 -2.05
CA ILE A 22 -16.23 -21.53 -2.03
C ILE A 22 -15.75 -21.27 -3.47
N ASP A 23 -15.79 -22.30 -4.32
CA ASP A 23 -15.40 -22.18 -5.74
C ASP A 23 -16.28 -21.19 -6.50
N GLY A 24 -17.57 -21.14 -6.18
CA GLY A 24 -18.48 -20.10 -6.68
C GLY A 24 -18.01 -18.70 -6.28
N ALA A 25 -17.77 -18.48 -5.00
CA ALA A 25 -17.34 -17.19 -4.46
C ALA A 25 -15.96 -16.74 -5.00
N ILE A 26 -14.99 -17.65 -5.14
CA ILE A 26 -13.68 -17.34 -5.73
C ILE A 26 -13.83 -16.91 -7.19
N ARG A 27 -14.64 -17.62 -7.98
CA ARG A 27 -14.93 -17.24 -9.37
C ARG A 27 -15.60 -15.88 -9.46
N ASP A 28 -16.51 -15.57 -8.55
CA ASP A 28 -17.13 -14.26 -8.45
C ASP A 28 -16.12 -13.15 -8.16
N VAL A 29 -15.18 -13.37 -7.23
CA VAL A 29 -14.09 -12.42 -6.95
C VAL A 29 -13.19 -12.23 -8.18
N ARG A 30 -12.84 -13.31 -8.90
CA ARG A 30 -12.08 -13.23 -10.15
C ARG A 30 -12.81 -12.36 -11.19
N ARG A 31 -14.10 -12.62 -11.39
CA ARG A 31 -14.95 -11.88 -12.33
C ARG A 31 -15.01 -10.38 -12.05
N ILE A 32 -15.09 -9.97 -10.79
CA ILE A 32 -15.14 -8.54 -10.44
C ILE A 32 -13.76 -7.87 -10.42
N SER A 33 -12.68 -8.66 -10.36
CA SER A 33 -11.29 -8.17 -10.44
C SER A 33 -10.81 -7.94 -11.87
N ASP A 34 -11.44 -8.59 -12.86
CA ASP A 34 -11.08 -8.45 -14.26
C ASP A 34 -11.56 -7.09 -14.82
N ASN A 35 -10.63 -6.15 -14.92
CA ASN A 35 -10.87 -4.78 -15.41
C ASN A 35 -11.23 -4.72 -16.91
N THR A 36 -11.11 -5.82 -17.65
CA THR A 36 -11.45 -5.91 -19.07
C THR A 36 -12.95 -6.01 -19.34
N SER A 37 -13.75 -6.34 -18.31
CA SER A 37 -15.18 -6.58 -18.46
C SER A 37 -15.96 -5.29 -18.16
N THR A 38 -16.37 -4.57 -19.21
CA THR A 38 -17.29 -3.41 -19.14
C THR A 38 -18.71 -3.77 -18.72
N GLU A 39 -18.97 -5.05 -18.41
CA GLU A 39 -20.32 -5.57 -18.17
C GLU A 39 -20.90 -5.26 -16.78
N LEU A 40 -20.05 -5.05 -15.76
CA LEU A 40 -20.50 -4.86 -14.37
C LEU A 40 -20.25 -3.45 -13.89
N SER A 41 -21.32 -2.80 -13.40
CA SER A 41 -21.23 -1.50 -12.74
C SER A 41 -20.46 -1.61 -11.41
N TRP A 42 -19.94 -0.48 -10.93
CA TRP A 42 -19.25 -0.39 -9.65
C TRP A 42 -20.06 -0.96 -8.49
N GLU A 43 -21.33 -0.56 -8.38
CA GLU A 43 -22.26 -1.01 -7.34
C GLU A 43 -22.50 -2.52 -7.40
N GLN A 44 -22.62 -3.09 -8.61
CA GLN A 44 -22.78 -4.53 -8.79
C GLN A 44 -21.54 -5.30 -8.31
N ARG A 45 -20.33 -4.79 -8.60
CA ARG A 45 -19.09 -5.39 -8.12
C ARG A 45 -19.03 -5.41 -6.59
N ILE A 46 -19.46 -4.33 -5.93
CA ILE A 46 -19.57 -4.28 -4.45
C ILE A 46 -20.56 -5.33 -3.93
N LEU A 47 -21.74 -5.46 -4.54
CA LEU A 47 -22.74 -6.45 -4.11
C LEU A 47 -22.21 -7.88 -4.23
N ILE A 48 -21.51 -8.19 -5.32
CA ILE A 48 -20.86 -9.49 -5.53
C ILE A 48 -19.75 -9.71 -4.50
N GLY A 49 -18.89 -8.71 -4.27
CA GLY A 49 -17.83 -8.80 -3.26
C GLY A 49 -18.36 -9.08 -1.86
N ARG A 50 -19.43 -8.39 -1.44
CA ARG A 50 -20.12 -8.65 -0.16
C ARG A 50 -20.74 -10.05 -0.09
N ALA A 51 -21.29 -10.55 -1.20
CA ALA A 51 -21.82 -11.91 -1.24
C ALA A 51 -20.71 -12.95 -1.08
N ALA A 52 -19.58 -12.77 -1.76
CA ALA A 52 -18.41 -13.64 -1.61
C ALA A 52 -17.88 -13.63 -0.17
N ILE A 53 -17.76 -12.44 0.47
CA ILE A 53 -17.36 -12.31 1.88
C ILE A 53 -18.26 -13.15 2.79
N ARG A 54 -19.59 -13.03 2.66
CA ARG A 54 -20.54 -13.83 3.45
C ARG A 54 -20.32 -15.33 3.28
N THR A 55 -20.04 -15.79 2.06
CA THR A 55 -19.72 -17.20 1.79
C THR A 55 -18.42 -17.62 2.46
N PHE A 56 -17.36 -16.80 2.39
CA PHE A 56 -16.07 -17.12 3.03
C PHE A 56 -16.17 -17.14 4.56
N GLU A 57 -16.98 -16.27 5.15
CA GLU A 57 -17.25 -16.26 6.59
C GLU A 57 -18.04 -17.49 7.04
N ALA A 58 -19.12 -17.82 6.31
CA ALA A 58 -19.99 -18.96 6.63
C ALA A 58 -19.23 -20.31 6.57
N THR A 59 -18.36 -20.46 5.57
CA THR A 59 -17.56 -21.69 5.37
C THR A 59 -16.26 -21.70 6.16
N GLY A 60 -15.85 -20.57 6.74
CA GLY A 60 -14.56 -20.43 7.41
C GLY A 60 -13.36 -20.53 6.45
N TYR A 61 -13.56 -20.33 5.15
CA TYR A 61 -12.56 -20.47 4.09
C TYR A 61 -11.21 -19.79 4.40
N MET A 62 -11.27 -18.56 4.95
CA MET A 62 -10.06 -17.79 5.28
C MET A 62 -9.16 -18.47 6.32
N ARG A 63 -9.66 -19.50 7.02
CA ARG A 63 -8.93 -20.24 8.05
C ARG A 63 -8.32 -21.55 7.55
N LEU A 64 -8.61 -21.98 6.32
CA LEU A 64 -8.14 -23.25 5.78
C LEU A 64 -6.63 -23.21 5.49
N PRO A 65 -5.86 -24.26 5.83
CA PRO A 65 -4.39 -24.23 5.75
C PRO A 65 -3.86 -24.27 4.31
N ASN A 66 -4.52 -24.97 3.40
CA ASN A 66 -3.97 -25.32 2.08
C ASN A 66 -4.32 -24.33 0.95
N HIS A 67 -4.95 -23.19 1.26
CA HIS A 67 -5.47 -22.23 0.27
C HIS A 67 -4.77 -20.87 0.35
N ARG A 68 -3.47 -20.83 0.67
CA ARG A 68 -2.74 -19.56 0.88
C ARG A 68 -2.83 -18.63 -0.33
N ALA A 69 -2.50 -19.11 -1.52
CA ALA A 69 -2.45 -18.29 -2.73
C ALA A 69 -3.82 -17.69 -3.08
N ASP A 70 -4.88 -18.49 -3.03
CA ASP A 70 -6.23 -18.02 -3.30
C ASP A 70 -6.75 -17.06 -2.22
N ARG A 71 -6.41 -17.27 -0.94
CA ARG A 71 -6.74 -16.31 0.13
C ARG A 71 -6.08 -14.95 -0.10
N ILE A 72 -4.79 -14.93 -0.44
CA ILE A 72 -4.08 -13.69 -0.79
C ILE A 72 -4.77 -13.02 -1.97
N PHE A 73 -5.05 -13.78 -3.04
CA PHE A 73 -5.75 -13.27 -4.22
C PHE A 73 -7.11 -12.66 -3.87
N VAL A 74 -7.93 -13.35 -3.07
CA VAL A 74 -9.26 -12.89 -2.66
C VAL A 74 -9.17 -11.58 -1.90
N VAL A 75 -8.31 -11.52 -0.87
CA VAL A 75 -8.17 -10.32 -0.03
C VAL A 75 -7.60 -9.16 -0.83
N SER A 76 -6.56 -9.37 -1.64
CA SER A 76 -6.00 -8.33 -2.51
C SER A 76 -7.02 -7.80 -3.52
N SER A 77 -7.85 -8.67 -4.10
CA SER A 77 -8.85 -8.26 -5.08
C SER A 77 -9.99 -7.47 -4.45
N LEU A 78 -10.49 -7.93 -3.30
CA LEU A 78 -11.50 -7.20 -2.53
C LEU A 78 -10.96 -5.89 -1.94
N GLN A 79 -9.68 -5.81 -1.60
CA GLN A 79 -9.04 -4.58 -1.17
C GLN A 79 -8.97 -3.54 -2.29
N ARG A 80 -8.56 -3.95 -3.50
CA ARG A 80 -8.59 -3.06 -4.68
C ARG A 80 -10.02 -2.59 -4.99
N LEU A 81 -11.01 -3.45 -4.76
CA LEU A 81 -12.41 -3.05 -4.83
C LEU A 81 -12.72 -2.01 -3.72
N ALA A 82 -12.35 -2.26 -2.48
CA ALA A 82 -12.67 -1.34 -1.39
C ALA A 82 -12.07 0.07 -1.59
N TYR A 83 -10.94 0.16 -2.29
CA TYR A 83 -10.18 1.40 -2.55
C TYR A 83 -10.07 1.73 -4.05
N HIS A 84 -11.16 1.55 -4.81
CA HIS A 84 -11.15 1.76 -6.27
C HIS A 84 -10.76 3.18 -6.71
N GLU A 85 -11.11 4.20 -5.92
CA GLU A 85 -10.70 5.59 -6.15
C GLU A 85 -9.80 6.06 -5.01
N ALA A 86 -8.64 6.63 -5.33
CA ALA A 86 -7.67 7.11 -4.34
C ALA A 86 -8.25 8.22 -3.44
N ASP A 87 -9.07 9.11 -4.00
CA ASP A 87 -9.65 10.26 -3.29
C ASP A 87 -11.13 10.04 -2.91
N GLY A 88 -11.70 8.89 -3.30
CA GLY A 88 -13.10 8.56 -3.15
C GLY A 88 -13.44 7.97 -1.78
N ASN A 89 -14.74 7.84 -1.50
CA ASN A 89 -15.19 7.14 -0.32
C ASN A 89 -14.89 5.64 -0.46
N SER A 90 -14.03 5.12 0.42
CA SER A 90 -13.77 3.69 0.49
C SER A 90 -15.02 2.90 0.87
N VAL A 91 -15.11 1.66 0.40
CA VAL A 91 -16.16 0.73 0.83
C VAL A 91 -15.77 0.16 2.19
N ILE A 92 -16.13 0.89 3.25
CA ILE A 92 -15.62 0.72 4.62
C ILE A 92 -15.72 -0.72 5.12
N ASP A 93 -16.86 -1.39 4.90
CA ASP A 93 -17.08 -2.76 5.37
C ASP A 93 -16.14 -3.78 4.69
N ILE A 94 -15.94 -3.66 3.38
CA ILE A 94 -15.01 -4.52 2.63
C ILE A 94 -13.56 -4.21 3.02
N ALA A 95 -13.21 -2.93 3.16
CA ALA A 95 -11.89 -2.49 3.60
C ALA A 95 -11.53 -3.03 4.99
N GLN A 96 -12.46 -2.93 5.94
CA GLN A 96 -12.27 -3.46 7.29
C GLN A 96 -12.08 -4.98 7.27
N TRP A 97 -12.93 -5.70 6.53
CA TRP A 97 -12.80 -7.14 6.40
C TRP A 97 -11.43 -7.53 5.83
N CYS A 98 -10.95 -6.84 4.77
CA CYS A 98 -9.64 -7.12 4.18
C CYS A 98 -8.49 -6.92 5.18
N MET A 99 -8.53 -5.82 5.94
CA MET A 99 -7.52 -5.55 6.97
C MET A 99 -7.51 -6.64 8.05
N GLU A 100 -8.68 -7.07 8.52
CA GLU A 100 -8.80 -8.18 9.47
C GLU A 100 -8.22 -9.49 8.92
N GLN A 101 -8.43 -9.77 7.63
CA GLN A 101 -7.85 -10.97 6.99
C GLN A 101 -6.32 -10.89 6.88
N TRP A 102 -5.74 -9.75 6.51
CA TRP A 102 -4.28 -9.59 6.51
C TRP A 102 -3.67 -9.80 7.89
N LEU A 103 -4.28 -9.20 8.93
CA LEU A 103 -3.82 -9.39 10.30
C LEU A 103 -3.97 -10.84 10.76
N SER A 104 -5.06 -11.52 10.38
CA SER A 104 -5.25 -12.94 10.69
C SER A 104 -4.19 -13.83 10.03
N LEU A 105 -3.81 -13.54 8.78
CA LEU A 105 -2.72 -14.23 8.10
C LEU A 105 -1.38 -13.98 8.83
N LEU A 106 -1.10 -12.74 9.22
CA LEU A 106 0.12 -12.38 9.95
C LEU A 106 0.20 -12.94 11.37
N GLN A 107 -0.94 -13.15 12.03
CA GLN A 107 -0.99 -13.83 13.34
C GLN A 107 -0.61 -15.31 13.22
N ARG A 108 -0.91 -15.95 12.09
CA ARG A 108 -0.58 -17.36 11.82
C ARG A 108 0.85 -17.52 11.31
N SER A 109 1.31 -16.57 10.50
CA SER A 109 2.66 -16.51 9.97
C SER A 109 3.13 -15.06 9.94
N SER A 110 3.92 -14.67 10.94
CA SER A 110 4.43 -13.30 11.07
C SER A 110 5.44 -12.92 9.97
N GLU A 111 5.94 -13.92 9.23
CA GLU A 111 6.90 -13.79 8.13
C GLU A 111 6.26 -14.03 6.76
N ASP A 112 4.99 -13.67 6.59
CA ASP A 112 4.34 -13.73 5.27
C ASP A 112 4.50 -12.40 4.52
N SER A 113 5.43 -12.35 3.56
CA SER A 113 5.75 -11.15 2.78
C SER A 113 4.54 -10.60 2.00
N ASP A 114 3.68 -11.47 1.45
CA ASP A 114 2.50 -11.02 0.69
C ASP A 114 1.46 -10.40 1.63
N ALA A 115 1.27 -10.98 2.82
CA ALA A 115 0.36 -10.43 3.81
C ALA A 115 0.86 -9.10 4.39
N LEU A 116 2.18 -8.95 4.60
CA LEU A 116 2.78 -7.68 5.01
C LEU A 116 2.60 -6.61 3.93
N ARG A 117 2.87 -6.94 2.66
CA ARG A 117 2.63 -6.03 1.54
C ARG A 117 1.16 -5.62 1.46
N GLY A 118 0.24 -6.58 1.56
CA GLY A 118 -1.20 -6.34 1.53
C GLY A 118 -1.67 -5.41 2.67
N ALA A 119 -1.18 -5.63 3.89
CA ALA A 119 -1.44 -4.76 5.04
C ALA A 119 -0.88 -3.34 4.83
N GLY A 120 0.35 -3.22 4.32
CA GLY A 120 0.98 -1.94 3.98
C GLY A 120 0.15 -1.15 2.96
N GLN A 121 -0.31 -1.81 1.90
CA GLN A 121 -1.20 -1.22 0.90
C GLN A 121 -2.54 -0.77 1.50
N ALA A 122 -3.14 -1.54 2.41
CA ALA A 122 -4.37 -1.14 3.10
C ALA A 122 -4.18 0.13 3.94
N TRP A 123 -3.07 0.23 4.69
CA TRP A 123 -2.76 1.44 5.45
C TRP A 123 -2.50 2.64 4.55
N LEU A 124 -1.71 2.46 3.48
CA LEU A 124 -1.44 3.52 2.50
C LEU A 124 -2.72 4.01 1.82
N ALA A 125 -3.64 3.11 1.47
CA ALA A 125 -4.92 3.46 0.86
C ALA A 125 -5.79 4.31 1.80
N ARG A 126 -5.77 4.01 3.10
CA ARG A 126 -6.47 4.82 4.13
C ARG A 126 -5.90 6.22 4.28
N THR A 127 -4.61 6.42 4.00
CA THR A 127 -3.97 7.73 4.07
C THR A 127 -4.38 8.66 2.92
N GLN A 128 -4.79 8.12 1.76
CA GLN A 128 -4.97 8.92 0.54
C GLN A 128 -5.95 10.09 0.73
N THR A 129 -7.04 9.90 1.48
CA THR A 129 -7.98 10.98 1.77
C THR A 129 -7.33 12.13 2.56
N ALA A 130 -6.47 11.84 3.53
CA ALA A 130 -5.74 12.86 4.28
C ALA A 130 -4.70 13.56 3.41
N LEU A 131 -3.94 12.81 2.60
CA LEU A 131 -2.98 13.37 1.65
C LEU A 131 -3.66 14.30 0.63
N ALA A 132 -4.83 13.91 0.10
CA ALA A 132 -5.61 14.74 -0.81
C ALA A 132 -6.10 16.05 -0.15
N ARG A 133 -6.39 16.06 1.16
CA ARG A 133 -6.72 17.29 1.89
C ARG A 133 -5.50 18.19 2.10
N ILE A 134 -4.35 17.59 2.43
CA ILE A 134 -3.06 18.31 2.51
C ILE A 134 -2.75 18.97 1.17
N HIS A 135 -2.77 18.20 0.08
CA HIS A 135 -2.49 18.71 -1.26
C HIS A 135 -3.46 19.82 -1.70
N ARG A 136 -4.75 19.73 -1.36
CA ARG A 136 -5.71 20.80 -1.66
C ARG A 136 -5.43 22.08 -0.87
N THR A 137 -5.08 21.96 0.41
CA THR A 137 -4.75 23.11 1.26
C THR A 137 -3.48 23.81 0.77
N GLU A 138 -2.48 23.03 0.38
CA GLU A 138 -1.20 23.54 -0.11
C GLU A 138 -1.29 24.10 -1.53
N GLY A 139 -2.00 23.42 -2.43
CA GLY A 139 -2.23 23.91 -3.80
C GLY A 139 -3.10 25.18 -3.85
N SER A 140 -4.04 25.32 -2.91
CA SER A 140 -4.84 26.55 -2.76
C SER A 140 -4.06 27.70 -2.13
N SER A 141 -2.94 27.40 -1.46
CA SER A 141 -2.00 28.38 -0.92
C SER A 141 -1.00 28.82 -1.99
N SER A 142 -1.52 29.31 -3.13
CA SER A 142 -0.69 29.94 -4.16
C SER A 142 -0.26 31.34 -3.70
N SER A 143 0.71 31.38 -2.79
CA SER A 143 1.62 32.50 -2.49
C SER A 143 2.74 32.00 -1.58
N GLY A 144 3.71 31.25 -2.13
CA GLY A 144 4.98 30.99 -1.46
C GLY A 144 5.43 29.53 -1.42
N SER A 145 6.53 29.26 -2.14
CA SER A 145 7.43 28.11 -1.96
C SER A 145 6.83 26.71 -2.12
N SER A 146 6.75 26.24 -3.36
CA SER A 146 6.65 24.81 -3.65
C SER A 146 7.82 24.07 -3.00
N GLY A 147 7.54 23.01 -2.22
CA GLY A 147 8.49 22.05 -1.66
C GLY A 147 9.24 21.21 -2.71
N ARG A 148 9.68 21.83 -3.79
CA ARG A 148 10.74 21.34 -4.66
C ARG A 148 12.05 21.65 -3.93
N PRO A 149 12.89 20.66 -3.62
CA PRO A 149 14.30 20.92 -3.39
C PRO A 149 14.81 21.79 -4.53
N HIS A 150 15.34 22.97 -4.18
CA HIS A 150 15.78 23.94 -5.17
C HIS A 150 16.81 23.27 -6.09
N SER A 151 16.43 23.09 -7.35
CA SER A 151 17.39 22.94 -8.44
C SER A 151 18.32 24.16 -8.37
N MET A 152 19.60 23.91 -8.06
CA MET A 152 20.70 24.86 -7.97
C MET A 152 21.07 25.47 -9.35
N SER A 153 20.06 25.88 -10.12
CA SER A 153 20.23 26.51 -11.42
C SER A 153 19.45 27.81 -11.52
N GLU A 154 19.62 28.67 -10.51
CA GLU A 154 19.39 30.10 -10.69
C GLU A 154 20.56 30.86 -10.05
N ARG A 155 21.47 31.34 -10.90
CA ARG A 155 22.61 32.15 -10.51
C ARG A 155 22.09 33.52 -10.05
N VAL A 156 21.68 33.62 -8.81
CA VAL A 156 21.60 34.89 -8.08
C VAL A 156 22.54 34.76 -6.90
N SER A 157 23.57 35.60 -6.86
CA SER A 157 24.52 35.64 -5.75
C SER A 157 23.83 36.21 -4.51
N TYR A 158 23.04 35.38 -3.84
CA TYR A 158 22.54 35.67 -2.50
C TYR A 158 23.69 35.52 -1.49
N SER A 159 23.67 36.34 -0.44
CA SER A 159 24.59 36.12 0.67
C SER A 159 24.17 34.82 1.39
N THR A 160 25.14 33.99 1.78
CA THR A 160 24.89 32.73 2.51
C THR A 160 24.03 32.92 3.78
N ALA A 161 23.96 34.14 4.32
CA ALA A 161 23.13 34.50 5.46
C ALA A 161 21.63 34.68 5.13
N GLU A 162 21.30 35.10 3.90
CA GLU A 162 19.90 35.21 3.45
C GLU A 162 19.34 33.83 3.10
N GLU A 163 20.10 33.00 2.40
CA GLU A 163 19.74 31.60 2.13
C GLU A 163 19.51 30.81 3.42
N ALA A 164 20.36 31.01 4.43
CA ALA A 164 20.20 30.37 5.74
C ALA A 164 18.92 30.81 6.46
N ARG A 165 18.57 32.11 6.40
CA ARG A 165 17.33 32.64 7.01
C ARG A 165 16.08 32.17 6.29
N ASP A 166 16.12 32.10 4.96
CA ASP A 166 14.99 31.61 4.18
C ASP A 166 14.81 30.10 4.37
N ALA A 167 15.89 29.33 4.49
CA ALA A 167 15.84 27.91 4.87
C ALA A 167 15.27 27.72 6.28
N GLU A 168 15.70 28.52 7.26
CA GLU A 168 15.17 28.48 8.63
C GLU A 168 13.67 28.81 8.66
N ARG A 169 13.23 29.82 7.91
CA ARG A 169 11.80 30.14 7.78
C ARG A 169 11.02 28.99 7.15
N ALA A 170 11.54 28.39 6.08
CA ALA A 170 10.89 27.26 5.42
C ALA A 170 10.77 26.03 6.36
N ILE A 171 11.79 25.78 7.19
CA ILE A 171 11.76 24.74 8.22
C ILE A 171 10.68 25.03 9.26
N MET A 172 10.63 26.27 9.78
CA MET A 172 9.60 26.67 10.75
C MET A 172 8.19 26.54 10.20
N GLU A 173 7.97 26.91 8.94
CA GLU A 173 6.67 26.78 8.27
C GLU A 173 6.29 25.31 8.00
N ALA A 174 7.26 24.46 7.67
CA ALA A 174 7.06 23.02 7.53
C ALA A 174 6.67 22.37 8.86
N ASP A 175 7.39 22.68 9.94
CA ASP A 175 7.10 22.14 11.27
C ASP A 175 5.75 22.66 11.81
N ALA A 176 5.38 23.91 11.53
CA ALA A 176 4.06 24.45 11.86
C ALA A 176 2.93 23.70 11.13
N ARG A 177 3.11 23.39 9.84
CA ARG A 177 2.15 22.58 9.06
C ARG A 177 2.05 21.15 9.60
N ALA A 178 3.17 20.57 10.02
CA ALA A 178 3.21 19.24 10.61
C ALA A 178 2.37 19.13 11.90
N HIS A 179 2.01 20.22 12.58
CA HIS A 179 1.10 20.21 13.73
C HIS A 179 -0.39 20.24 13.40
N THR A 180 -0.75 20.36 12.11
CA THR A 180 -2.16 20.41 11.70
C THR A 180 -2.83 19.02 11.78
N ALA A 181 -4.16 19.02 11.90
CA ALA A 181 -4.93 17.78 12.05
C ALA A 181 -4.72 16.80 10.88
N ASP A 182 -4.68 17.30 9.64
CA ASP A 182 -4.49 16.46 8.45
C ASP A 182 -3.12 15.79 8.43
N TYR A 183 -2.06 16.50 8.83
CA TYR A 183 -0.70 15.95 8.94
C TYR A 183 -0.58 14.89 10.04
N VAL A 184 -1.25 15.11 11.19
CA VAL A 184 -1.31 14.13 12.28
C VAL A 184 -2.05 12.86 11.82
N GLU A 185 -3.19 13.00 11.14
CA GLU A 185 -3.94 11.86 10.59
C GLU A 185 -3.14 11.09 9.54
N ALA A 186 -2.49 11.80 8.61
CA ALA A 186 -1.65 11.19 7.58
C ALA A 186 -0.51 10.37 8.21
N ARG A 187 0.24 10.92 9.17
CA ARG A 187 1.28 10.17 9.88
C ARG A 187 0.74 8.96 10.63
N GLY A 188 -0.40 9.11 11.32
CA GLY A 188 -1.02 8.02 12.08
C GLY A 188 -1.38 6.80 11.22
N THR A 189 -1.51 6.97 9.90
CA THR A 189 -1.77 5.89 8.95
C THR A 189 -0.53 5.52 8.11
N LEU A 190 0.38 6.45 7.83
CA LEU A 190 1.61 6.18 7.07
C LEU A 190 2.68 5.45 7.87
N ILE A 191 2.82 5.70 9.17
CA ILE A 191 3.77 4.97 10.02
C ILE A 191 3.55 3.45 9.94
N PRO A 192 2.33 2.92 10.20
CA PRO A 192 2.12 1.49 10.05
C PRO A 192 2.29 1.01 8.60
N ALA A 193 1.94 1.81 7.59
CA ALA A 193 2.19 1.46 6.19
C ALA A 193 3.68 1.23 5.92
N VAL A 194 4.53 2.17 6.33
CA VAL A 194 5.99 2.07 6.22
C VAL A 194 6.49 0.84 6.97
N ASP A 195 6.09 0.62 8.22
CA ASP A 195 6.54 -0.53 9.01
C ASP A 195 6.23 -1.88 8.33
N TYR A 196 5.02 -2.02 7.76
CA TYR A 196 4.63 -3.22 7.03
C TYR A 196 5.45 -3.42 5.74
N PHE A 197 5.62 -2.37 4.93
CA PHE A 197 6.42 -2.45 3.70
C PHE A 197 7.90 -2.73 3.97
N VAL A 198 8.44 -2.15 5.02
CA VAL A 198 9.82 -2.39 5.47
C VAL A 198 10.05 -3.86 5.75
N ARG A 199 9.19 -4.46 6.56
CA ARG A 199 9.27 -5.89 6.89
C ARG A 199 9.03 -6.77 5.65
N ALA A 200 8.11 -6.37 4.76
CA ALA A 200 7.88 -7.09 3.50
C ALA A 200 9.13 -7.08 2.61
N VAL A 201 9.80 -5.93 2.47
CA VAL A 201 11.05 -5.81 1.70
C VAL A 201 12.15 -6.66 2.32
N GLU A 202 12.34 -6.61 3.64
CA GLU A 202 13.36 -7.39 4.34
C GLU A 202 13.18 -8.91 4.16
N LEU A 203 11.94 -9.40 4.23
CA LEU A 203 11.64 -10.82 4.02
C LEU A 203 11.77 -11.21 2.54
N ALA A 204 11.23 -10.40 1.62
CA ALA A 204 11.35 -10.67 0.19
C ALA A 204 12.82 -10.67 -0.27
N ASP A 205 13.65 -9.81 0.30
CA ASP A 205 15.10 -9.77 0.02
C ASP A 205 15.79 -11.04 0.53
N ARG A 206 15.49 -11.45 1.77
CA ARG A 206 16.02 -12.69 2.38
C ARG A 206 15.65 -13.93 1.57
N ASP A 207 14.43 -13.98 1.06
CA ASP A 207 13.88 -15.15 0.38
C ASP A 207 14.12 -15.11 -1.15
N GLY A 208 14.81 -14.06 -1.66
CA GLY A 208 15.09 -13.88 -3.08
C GLY A 208 13.87 -13.54 -3.95
N GLY A 209 12.76 -13.15 -3.32
CA GLY A 209 11.49 -12.79 -3.96
C GLY A 209 11.28 -11.28 -4.13
N LEU A 210 12.34 -10.48 -4.09
CA LEU A 210 12.25 -9.03 -4.21
C LEU A 210 11.74 -8.61 -5.60
N THR A 211 10.70 -7.78 -5.62
CA THR A 211 10.08 -7.28 -6.86
C THR A 211 10.21 -5.77 -6.96
N GLY A 212 10.25 -5.25 -8.19
CA GLY A 212 10.33 -3.81 -8.43
C GLY A 212 9.07 -3.10 -7.96
N GLU A 213 7.91 -3.75 -8.05
CA GLU A 213 6.64 -3.25 -7.56
C GLU A 213 6.65 -3.05 -6.05
N LEU A 214 7.12 -4.04 -5.28
CA LEU A 214 7.23 -3.93 -3.82
C LEU A 214 8.18 -2.80 -3.41
N LEU A 215 9.33 -2.69 -4.07
CA LEU A 215 10.29 -1.62 -3.80
C LEU A 215 9.72 -0.23 -4.14
N SER A 216 8.96 -0.12 -5.23
CA SER A 216 8.33 1.14 -5.64
C SER A 216 7.24 1.56 -4.66
N GLU A 217 6.36 0.64 -4.26
CA GLU A 217 5.33 0.88 -3.23
C GLU A 217 5.95 1.30 -1.91
N ALA A 218 7.03 0.62 -1.49
CA ALA A 218 7.76 0.96 -0.28
C ALA A 218 8.44 2.34 -0.39
N ALA A 219 9.00 2.69 -1.55
CA ALA A 219 9.61 3.99 -1.80
C ALA A 219 8.57 5.11 -1.75
N GLU A 220 7.46 4.96 -2.47
CA GLU A 220 6.35 5.93 -2.47
C GLU A 220 5.82 6.18 -1.06
N THR A 221 5.60 5.11 -0.28
CA THR A 221 5.12 5.25 1.10
C THR A 221 6.12 6.00 1.98
N ASN A 222 7.42 5.74 1.82
CA ASN A 222 8.47 6.47 2.54
C ASN A 222 8.52 7.95 2.11
N MET A 223 8.35 8.25 0.82
CA MET A 223 8.26 9.64 0.34
C MET A 223 7.05 10.36 0.92
N SER A 224 5.89 9.72 0.92
CA SER A 224 4.68 10.27 1.53
C SER A 224 4.85 10.54 3.02
N LEU A 225 5.47 9.62 3.78
CA LEU A 225 5.74 9.83 5.20
C LEU A 225 6.75 10.97 5.41
N GLY A 226 7.81 11.03 4.60
CA GLY A 226 8.78 12.13 4.64
C GLY A 226 8.13 13.50 4.42
N ASN A 227 7.15 13.60 3.51
CA ASN A 227 6.44 14.85 3.24
C ASN A 227 5.53 15.32 4.39
N VAL A 228 5.07 14.42 5.25
CA VAL A 228 4.18 14.75 6.38
C VAL A 228 4.89 14.74 7.75
N GLU A 229 6.18 14.43 7.76
CA GLU A 229 7.00 14.39 8.96
C GLU A 229 7.65 15.74 9.30
N TYR A 230 8.14 15.83 10.53
CA TYR A 230 8.92 16.98 10.97
C TYR A 230 10.25 17.05 10.22
N SER A 231 10.75 18.27 10.03
CA SER A 231 12.00 18.56 9.31
C SER A 231 13.20 17.75 9.80
N GLN A 232 13.24 17.43 11.11
CA GLN A 232 14.32 16.67 11.76
C GLN A 232 14.30 15.17 11.43
N ASN A 233 13.14 14.62 11.06
CA ASN A 233 12.94 13.17 10.88
C ASN A 233 12.67 12.78 9.42
N GLN A 234 12.48 13.73 8.50
CA GLN A 234 12.11 13.45 7.11
C GLN A 234 13.26 12.82 6.29
N GLU A 235 14.52 13.17 6.58
CA GLU A 235 15.68 12.81 5.75
C GLU A 235 15.89 11.30 5.65
N GLN A 236 15.69 10.56 6.74
CA GLN A 236 15.83 9.10 6.75
C GLN A 236 14.82 8.42 5.80
N TYR A 237 13.60 8.96 5.69
CA TYR A 237 12.56 8.38 4.84
C TYR A 237 12.86 8.62 3.37
N PHE A 238 13.25 9.85 3.00
CA PHE A 238 13.70 10.13 1.63
C PHE A 238 14.92 9.31 1.24
N THR A 239 15.88 9.17 2.16
CA THR A 239 17.06 8.33 1.96
C THR A 239 16.70 6.88 1.68
N ARG A 240 15.78 6.33 2.47
CA ARG A 240 15.29 4.96 2.29
C ARG A 240 14.54 4.81 0.97
N ALA A 241 13.70 5.76 0.60
CA ALA A 241 12.97 5.76 -0.66
C ALA A 241 13.92 5.72 -1.86
N ILE A 242 14.93 6.59 -1.90
CA ILE A 242 15.92 6.61 -2.99
C ILE A 242 16.69 5.29 -3.09
N ARG A 243 17.07 4.69 -1.96
CA ARG A 243 17.70 3.36 -1.94
C ARG A 243 16.79 2.29 -2.55
N TYR A 244 15.50 2.30 -2.23
CA TYR A 244 14.54 1.37 -2.82
C TYR A 244 14.34 1.61 -4.33
N LEU A 245 14.24 2.87 -4.78
CA LEU A 245 14.12 3.20 -6.20
C LEU A 245 15.34 2.75 -7.01
N ARG A 246 16.56 2.93 -6.47
CA ARG A 246 17.80 2.41 -7.10
C ARG A 246 17.79 0.90 -7.23
N ARG A 247 17.35 0.19 -6.19
CA ARG A 247 17.24 -1.28 -6.24
C ARG A 247 16.17 -1.72 -7.23
N ALA A 248 15.05 -1.00 -7.30
CA ALA A 248 13.96 -1.31 -8.22
C ALA A 248 14.40 -1.15 -9.68
N SER A 249 15.14 -0.08 -10.01
CA SER A 249 15.63 0.15 -11.37
C SER A 249 16.69 -0.85 -11.85
N GLN A 250 17.29 -1.61 -10.93
CA GLN A 250 18.23 -2.70 -11.23
C GLN A 250 17.54 -4.04 -11.49
N ILE A 251 16.24 -4.19 -11.18
CA ILE A 251 15.50 -5.43 -11.42
C ILE A 251 15.20 -5.55 -12.92
N GLN A 252 15.63 -6.67 -13.51
CA GLN A 252 15.49 -6.91 -14.94
C GLN A 252 14.01 -6.90 -15.36
N GLY A 253 13.71 -6.11 -16.41
CA GLY A 253 12.37 -6.03 -16.98
C GLY A 253 11.41 -5.12 -16.22
N PHE A 254 11.75 -4.69 -15.00
CA PHE A 254 10.98 -3.70 -14.27
C PHE A 254 11.33 -2.28 -14.75
N ARG A 255 10.32 -1.40 -14.74
CA ARG A 255 10.51 0.03 -15.04
C ARG A 255 9.77 0.85 -14.00
N LEU A 256 10.47 1.82 -13.43
CA LEU A 256 9.86 2.83 -12.57
C LEU A 256 8.81 3.63 -13.34
N SER A 257 7.79 4.11 -12.63
CA SER A 257 6.86 5.09 -13.19
C SER A 257 7.64 6.37 -13.57
N PRO A 258 7.16 7.17 -14.55
CA PRO A 258 7.86 8.38 -14.96
C PRO A 258 8.14 9.34 -13.81
N TYR A 259 7.21 9.44 -12.86
CA TYR A 259 7.36 10.25 -11.65
C TYR A 259 8.51 9.75 -10.76
N LEU A 260 8.56 8.45 -10.48
CA LEU A 260 9.61 7.87 -9.62
C LEU A 260 10.98 7.87 -10.30
N GLN A 261 11.01 7.71 -11.62
CA GLN A 261 12.25 7.83 -12.39
C GLN A 261 12.79 9.26 -12.30
N SER A 262 11.95 10.28 -12.53
CA SER A 262 12.35 11.69 -12.38
C SER A 262 12.86 11.98 -10.97
N TYR A 263 12.16 11.48 -9.94
CA TYR A 263 12.59 11.67 -8.56
C TYR A 263 13.96 11.03 -8.30
N LEU A 264 14.21 9.82 -8.81
CA LEU A 264 15.50 9.15 -8.70
C LEU A 264 16.60 9.89 -9.47
N ASP A 265 16.31 10.45 -10.64
CA ASP A 265 17.28 11.20 -11.44
C ASP A 265 17.69 12.51 -10.75
N ASP A 266 16.73 13.19 -10.12
CA ASP A 266 16.93 14.46 -9.42
C ASP A 266 17.69 14.28 -8.10
N TYR A 267 17.30 13.31 -7.26
CA TYR A 267 17.82 13.16 -5.90
C TYR A 267 18.78 12.00 -5.71
N GLY A 268 18.83 11.07 -6.67
CA GLY A 268 19.66 9.88 -6.57
C GLY A 268 21.11 10.22 -6.29
N ARG A 269 21.65 11.29 -6.86
CA ARG A 269 23.07 11.67 -6.70
C ARG A 269 23.44 12.19 -5.30
N LEU A 270 22.46 12.52 -4.47
CA LEU A 270 22.69 13.09 -3.14
C LEU A 270 22.98 12.02 -2.08
N ILE A 271 22.83 10.75 -2.44
CA ILE A 271 22.90 9.63 -1.51
C ILE A 271 23.93 8.65 -2.03
N ASP A 272 25.06 8.56 -1.36
CA ASP A 272 26.09 7.55 -1.63
C ASP A 272 25.95 6.36 -0.67
#